data_AF-A0A5K1E7G4-F1
#
_entry.id   AF-A0A5K1E7G4-F1
#
_cell.length_a   1.000
_cell.length_b   1.000
_cell.length_c   1.000
_cell.angle_alpha   90.00
_cell.angle_beta   90.00
_cell.angle_gamma   90.00
#
_symmetry.space_group_name_H-M   'P 1'
#
loop_
_entity.id
_entity.type
_entity.pdbx_description
1 polymer ?
#
loop_
_entity_poly.entity_id
_entity_poly.type
_entity_poly.pdbx_seq_one_letter_code
_entity_poly.pdbx_strand_id
1 'polypeptide(L)' 'SALQKIKELYNLKKHWQGDPCLPVSPWDGLTCDNASTPRILT' A
#
# COMPACT_ATOMS: atom_id res chain seq x y z
N SER A 1 12.06 -8.05 7.53
CA SER A 1 11.67 -8.61 6.22
C SER A 1 11.41 -7.48 5.22
N ALA A 2 11.25 -7.77 3.93
CA ALA A 2 10.97 -6.74 2.92
C ALA A 2 9.67 -5.95 3.21
N LEU A 3 8.61 -6.63 3.65
CA LEU A 3 7.32 -6.00 3.99
C LEU A 3 7.39 -5.11 5.25
N GLN A 4 8.22 -5.45 6.24
CA GLN A 4 8.41 -4.59 7.43
C GLN A 4 9.02 -3.24 7.07
N LYS A 5 9.99 -3.21 6.15
CA LYS A 5 10.60 -1.95 5.69
C LYS A 5 9.59 -1.04 4.99
N ILE A 6 8.66 -1.62 4.22
CA ILE A 6 7.60 -0.87 3.55
C ILE A 6 6.59 -0.33 4.58
N LYS A 7 6.22 -1.15 5.57
CA LYS A 7 5.36 -0.72 6.69
C LYS A 7 5.95 0.49 7.42
N GLU A 8 7.25 0.44 7.72
CA GLU A 8 7.96 1.54 8.38
C GLU A 8 8.05 2.78 7.49
N LEU A 9 8.36 2.61 6.19
CA LEU A 9 8.47 3.71 5.23
C LEU A 9 7.17 4.51 5.08
N TYR A 10 6.04 3.82 4.99
CA TYR A 10 4.71 4.44 4.82
C TYR A 10 3.93 4.58 6.13
N ASN A 11 4.55 4.29 7.28
CA ASN A 11 3.95 4.36 8.61
C ASN A 11 2.57 3.67 8.72
N LEU A 12 2.46 2.49 8.10
CA LEU A 12 1.20 1.77 7.95
C LEU A 12 0.77 1.13 9.27
N LYS A 13 -0.49 1.33 9.65
CA LYS A 13 -1.02 0.87 10.92
C LYS A 13 -1.72 -0.48 10.81
N LYS A 14 -2.58 -0.66 9.80
CA LYS A 14 -3.35 -1.89 9.55
C LYS A 14 -3.46 -2.14 8.04
N HIS A 15 -3.98 -3.30 7.69
CA HIS A 15 -4.22 -3.75 6.31
C HIS A 15 -3.00 -3.73 5.39
N TRP A 16 -1.76 -3.80 5.92
CA TRP A 16 -0.51 -3.75 5.15
C TRP A 16 -0.01 -5.11 4.65
N GLN A 17 -0.84 -6.15 4.72
CA GLN A 17 -0.46 -7.51 4.33
C GLN A 17 -1.09 -7.84 2.97
N GLY A 18 -0.26 -8.20 1.99
CA GLY A 18 -0.70 -8.51 0.63
C GLY A 18 -0.31 -7.40 -0.36
N ASP A 19 -1.16 -7.17 -1.36
CA ASP A 19 -0.94 -6.12 -2.35
C ASP A 19 -1.39 -4.75 -1.83
N PRO A 20 -0.58 -3.69 -2.02
CA PRO A 20 -0.87 -2.36 -1.47
C PRO A 20 -2.06 -1.65 -2.08
N CYS A 21 -2.47 -2.03 -3.29
CA CYS A 21 -3.56 -1.40 -4.03
C CYS A 21 -4.66 -2.40 -4.44
N LEU A 22 -4.56 -3.67 -4.06
CA LEU A 22 -5.47 -4.72 -4.54
C LEU A 22 -5.92 -5.67 -3.42
N PRO A 23 -7.20 -6.10 -3.42
CA PRO A 23 -8.28 -5.68 -4.32
C PRO A 23 -9.00 -4.41 -3.80
N VAL A 24 -8.99 -3.34 -4.62
CA VAL A 24 -9.78 -2.09 -4.58
C VAL A 24 -9.75 -1.24 -3.29
N SER A 25 -9.29 -1.77 -2.16
CA SER A 25 -8.98 -1.01 -0.95
C SER A 25 -7.46 -0.92 -0.78
N PRO A 26 -6.86 0.27 -0.89
CA PRO A 26 -5.45 0.43 -0.60
C PRO A 26 -5.17 0.19 0.89
N TRP A 27 -3.90 -0.05 1.21
CA TRP A 27 -3.46 -0.07 2.61
C TRP A 27 -3.80 1.25 3.31
N ASP A 28 -4.04 1.18 4.61
CA ASP A 28 -4.40 2.35 5.41
C ASP A 28 -3.33 3.45 5.30
N GLY A 29 -3.72 4.60 4.77
CA GLY A 29 -2.83 5.76 4.61
C GLY A 29 -2.12 5.84 3.26
N LEU A 30 -2.40 4.92 2.32
CA LEU A 30 -1.90 5.00 0.95
C LEU A 30 -2.99 5.47 -0.02
N THR A 31 -2.56 6.30 -0.97
CA THR A 31 -3.35 6.62 -2.17
C THR A 31 -2.82 5.82 -3.36
N CYS A 32 -3.70 5.11 -4.06
CA CYS A 32 -3.35 4.36 -5.26
C CYS A 32 -3.94 5.00 -6.52
N ASP A 33 -3.12 5.15 -7.56
CA ASP A 33 -3.60 5.43 -8.92
C ASP A 33 -3.93 4.11 -9.63
N ASN A 34 -5.16 3.98 -10.14
CA ASN A 34 -5.67 2.77 -10.78
C ASN A 34 -5.89 2.93 -12.29
N ALA A 35 -5.28 3.93 -12.93
CA ALA A 35 -5.52 4.24 -14.35
C ALA A 35 -5.03 3.15 -15.34
N SER A 36 -4.02 2.33 -15.00
CA SER A 36 -3.55 1.22 -15.87
C SER A 36 -2.60 0.24 -15.18
N THR A 37 -1.72 0.73 -14.31
CA THR A 37 -0.87 -0.07 -13.43
C THR A 37 -0.97 0.52 -12.03
N PRO A 38 -1.39 -0.26 -11.02
CA PRO A 38 -1.52 0.26 -9.65
C PRO A 38 -0.20 0.83 -9.15
N ARG A 39 -0.19 2.10 -8.75
CA ARG A 39 0.98 2.75 -8.16
C ARG A 39 0.60 3.42 -6.85
N ILE A 40 1.45 3.24 -5.84
CA ILE A 40 1.38 4.01 -4.59
C ILE A 40 1.85 5.43 -4.92
N LEU A 41 1.01 6.42 -4.65
CA LEU A 41 1.36 7.83 -4.82
C LEU A 41 1.99 8.38 -3.56
N THR A 42 1.25 8.31 -2.45
CA THR A 42 1.66 8.69 -1.09
C THR A 42 0.61 8.22 -0.09
#